data_AF-A0A8H4QQF1-F1
#
_entry.id   AF-A0A8H4QQF1-F1
#
_cell.length_a   1.000
_cell.length_b   1.000
_cell.length_c   1.000
_cell.angle_alpha   90.00
_cell.angle_beta   90.00
_cell.angle_gamma   90.00
#
_symmetry.space_group_name_H-M   'P 1'
#
loop_
_entity.id
_entity.type
_entity.pdbx_description
1 polymer ?
#
loop_
_entity_poly.entity_id
_entity_poly.type
_entity_poly.pdbx_seq_one_letter_code
_entity_poly.pdbx_strand_id
1 'polypeptide(L)'
;MAPKIRGFSILLVFASVRAILAATQDLPIYVDSSLSSGWENWSWSSDINFTATDLIFGTSGSSISVNSTQYAALSVKLEGTFPDYAGLRFDIAGAQPDVTISIQSTADNSQSPNIPLSAISKTIVDGSFSSLLVDFNALPGSGTQLGNGTWDRITFQAGGNGAIYHIDNIVLVSEIVVTPQLLSAEPLTNNILAVTTVGAVNLADVHVAFNGKAVKVASQTTYNPVDTPSKTITYLTLGSSFKQGNLTITAGNTTFTHVLPSAQRGSIVTTAKLPINPLIYGVNFPTSADYIKELGVTISRWGGNAVTAYNPFGGFTNAGADWYFENRAVDNGQADDWMGWVQGAGSSSLLTIPALDWVSKDSSSYSFPKTVFPDQQSFDPYKPDAGDGLLPNGTTISSVFTPPDPQNAYVTWNTTAAKTWLAGLKNKPLLVAIDNEIEIAHSTHQDMHPQPMSYDEELSRVIKFSTAAKEALPNVQVVAPSTCSWWFYWTSAVGYTDNAAHNNTDFLP
;
A
#
# COMPACT_ATOMS: atom_id res chain seq x y z
N MET A 1 84.02 -38.59 7.26
CA MET A 1 84.10 -37.12 7.09
C MET A 1 82.69 -36.60 6.85
N ALA A 2 82.16 -35.82 7.79
CA ALA A 2 81.07 -34.89 7.52
C ALA A 2 81.66 -33.60 6.89
N PRO A 3 80.86 -32.79 6.21
CA PRO A 3 80.14 -31.77 6.98
C PRO A 3 78.65 -31.69 6.64
N LYS A 4 77.89 -31.43 7.70
CA LYS A 4 76.48 -31.01 7.70
C LYS A 4 76.38 -29.59 7.15
N ILE A 5 75.45 -29.35 6.23
CA ILE A 5 74.97 -28.00 5.91
C ILE A 5 73.55 -27.87 6.46
N ARG A 6 73.40 -26.96 7.42
CA ARG A 6 72.12 -26.43 7.93
C ARG A 6 71.62 -25.37 6.96
N GLY A 7 70.31 -25.28 6.71
CA GLY A 7 69.75 -24.20 5.91
C GLY A 7 68.22 -24.17 5.86
N PHE A 8 67.63 -23.57 6.89
CA PHE A 8 66.37 -22.81 6.91
C PHE A 8 65.08 -23.46 6.37
N SER A 9 64.25 -23.96 7.30
CA SER A 9 62.80 -24.03 7.14
C SER A 9 62.23 -22.60 7.10
N ILE A 10 61.70 -22.18 5.95
CA ILE A 10 60.87 -20.98 5.84
C ILE A 10 59.50 -21.34 6.41
N LEU A 11 59.23 -20.87 7.63
CA LEU A 11 57.90 -20.86 8.21
C LEU A 11 57.14 -19.69 7.54
N LEU A 12 56.33 -19.98 6.51
CA LEU A 12 55.37 -19.01 5.99
C LEU A 12 54.28 -18.81 7.05
N VAL A 13 54.47 -17.80 7.91
CA VAL A 13 53.40 -17.26 8.74
C VAL A 13 52.49 -16.48 7.80
N PHE A 14 51.36 -17.07 7.42
CA PHE A 14 50.23 -16.30 6.89
C PHE A 14 49.74 -15.41 8.04
N ALA A 15 50.27 -14.20 8.12
CA ALA A 15 49.65 -13.14 8.89
C ALA A 15 48.34 -12.79 8.18
N SER A 16 47.23 -13.37 8.66
CA SER A 16 45.90 -12.88 8.34
C SER A 16 45.80 -11.46 8.86
N VAL A 17 45.98 -10.49 7.96
CA VAL A 17 45.56 -9.11 8.20
C VAL A 17 44.03 -9.17 8.26
N ARG A 18 43.49 -9.46 9.45
CA ARG A 18 42.13 -9.02 9.78
C ARG A 18 42.24 -7.50 9.85
N ALA A 19 41.79 -6.83 8.80
CA ALA A 19 41.37 -5.45 8.92
C ALA A 19 40.27 -5.45 10.00
N ILE A 20 40.61 -5.00 11.20
CA ILE A 20 39.61 -4.58 12.17
C ILE A 20 39.08 -3.28 11.57
N LEU A 21 38.06 -3.38 10.71
CA LEU A 21 37.17 -2.26 10.46
C LEU A 21 36.59 -1.91 11.83
N ALA A 22 36.96 -0.75 12.37
CA ALA A 22 36.31 -0.22 13.54
C ALA A 22 34.82 -0.12 13.20
N ALA A 23 33.96 -0.83 13.94
CA ALA A 23 32.53 -0.72 13.75
C ALA A 23 32.13 0.73 14.05
N THR A 24 31.43 1.37 13.10
CA THR A 24 30.76 2.65 13.34
C THR A 24 29.90 2.49 14.59
N GLN A 25 30.00 3.40 15.55
CA GLN A 25 29.12 3.42 16.72
C GLN A 25 27.87 4.22 16.38
N ASP A 26 26.76 3.90 17.04
CA ASP A 26 25.55 4.74 17.03
C ASP A 26 25.92 6.20 17.29
N LEU A 27 25.31 7.11 16.52
CA LEU A 27 25.52 8.54 16.63
C LEU A 27 24.26 9.22 17.17
N PRO A 28 24.26 9.59 18.46
CA PRO A 28 23.21 10.39 19.04
C PRO A 28 23.08 11.74 18.30
N ILE A 29 21.83 12.10 17.99
CA ILE A 29 21.44 13.41 17.49
C ILE A 29 20.86 14.24 18.64
N TYR A 30 19.95 13.63 19.41
CA TYR A 30 19.35 14.21 20.60
C TYR A 30 19.14 13.11 21.63
N VAL A 31 19.64 13.32 22.84
CA VAL A 31 19.40 12.49 24.02
C VAL A 31 19.29 13.44 25.19
N ASP A 32 18.07 13.81 25.56
CA ASP A 32 17.74 14.76 26.63
C ASP A 32 18.45 16.13 26.56
N SER A 33 17.71 17.19 26.86
CA SER A 33 18.16 18.56 27.15
C SER A 33 18.75 19.36 25.98
N SER A 34 19.46 18.72 25.05
CA SER A 34 20.12 19.41 23.95
C SER A 34 20.48 18.48 22.80
N LEU A 35 20.66 19.07 21.61
CA LEU A 35 21.32 18.39 20.50
C LEU A 35 22.72 17.95 20.90
N SER A 36 23.11 16.76 20.43
CA SER A 36 24.44 16.20 20.65
C SER A 36 25.52 17.05 19.96
N SER A 37 26.75 16.98 20.46
CA SER A 37 27.86 17.76 19.90
C SER A 37 28.02 17.51 18.40
N GLY A 38 28.17 18.59 17.63
CA GLY A 38 28.26 18.57 16.17
C GLY A 38 26.91 18.65 15.46
N TRP A 39 25.78 18.57 16.16
CA TRP A 39 24.45 18.78 15.57
C TRP A 39 23.96 20.21 15.80
N GLU A 40 23.54 20.86 14.72
CA GLU A 40 22.99 22.21 14.70
C GLU A 40 21.49 22.20 14.45
N ASN A 41 20.77 23.16 15.02
CA ASN A 41 19.37 23.40 14.72
C ASN A 41 19.20 24.21 13.43
N TRP A 42 18.63 23.60 12.41
CA TRP A 42 18.33 24.15 11.08
C TRP A 42 16.82 24.19 10.78
N SER A 43 16.02 24.21 11.84
CA SER A 43 14.56 24.25 11.79
C SER A 43 14.03 25.58 11.25
N TRP A 44 12.81 25.57 10.73
CA TRP A 44 12.14 26.77 10.26
C TRP A 44 10.65 26.75 10.62
N SER A 45 10.09 27.95 10.80
CA SER A 45 8.65 28.20 10.99
C SER A 45 7.95 27.32 12.05
N SER A 46 8.72 26.85 13.03
CA SER A 46 8.26 25.96 14.11
C SER A 46 8.67 26.53 15.46
N ASP A 47 7.77 26.45 16.43
CA ASP A 47 8.09 26.70 17.83
C ASP A 47 8.66 25.40 18.41
N ILE A 48 9.92 25.44 18.84
CA ILE A 48 10.65 24.24 19.29
C ILE A 48 11.23 24.46 20.69
N ASN A 49 10.92 23.54 21.60
CA ASN A 49 11.50 23.48 22.94
C ASN A 49 12.30 22.18 23.09
N PHE A 50 13.63 22.27 23.03
CA PHE A 50 14.56 21.14 23.20
C PHE A 50 14.71 20.65 24.66
N THR A 51 14.01 21.27 25.60
CA THR A 51 14.09 20.97 27.04
C THR A 51 12.70 20.73 27.64
N ALA A 52 11.77 20.22 26.83
CA ALA A 52 10.39 20.05 27.24
C ALA A 52 10.26 18.94 28.29
N THR A 53 9.57 19.21 29.39
CA THR A 53 9.40 18.30 30.54
C THR A 53 7.95 17.92 30.81
N ASP A 54 7.01 18.45 30.03
CA ASP A 54 5.58 18.17 30.07
C ASP A 54 5.25 16.77 29.52
N LEU A 55 6.07 16.24 28.60
CA LEU A 55 6.02 14.86 28.14
C LEU A 55 7.44 14.32 27.92
N ILE A 56 7.82 13.26 28.61
CA ILE A 56 9.20 12.71 28.61
C ILE A 56 9.20 11.20 28.33
N PHE A 57 10.25 10.71 27.67
CA PHE A 57 10.47 9.28 27.52
C PHE A 57 11.08 8.70 28.80
N GLY A 58 10.41 7.74 29.45
CA GLY A 58 10.89 7.13 30.70
C GLY A 58 10.51 7.90 31.96
N THR A 59 11.33 7.81 33.01
CA THR A 59 11.00 8.34 34.37
C THR A 59 11.64 9.69 34.70
N SER A 60 12.59 10.16 33.89
CA SER A 60 13.33 11.41 34.07
C SER A 60 14.00 11.78 32.74
N GLY A 61 14.09 13.06 32.41
CA GLY A 61 14.67 13.52 31.15
C GLY A 61 13.91 14.72 30.58
N SER A 62 13.99 14.89 29.27
CA SER A 62 13.26 15.90 28.51
C SER A 62 13.16 15.50 27.04
N SER A 63 12.06 15.83 26.40
CA SER A 63 11.90 15.64 24.95
C SER A 63 12.02 16.97 24.20
N ILE A 64 12.01 16.89 22.87
CA ILE A 64 11.80 18.04 22.00
C ILE A 64 10.29 18.18 21.79
N SER A 65 9.69 19.24 22.32
CA SER A 65 8.33 19.65 21.92
C SER A 65 8.42 20.45 20.62
N VAL A 66 7.63 20.06 19.62
CA VAL A 66 7.59 20.68 18.30
C VAL A 66 6.16 21.10 17.98
N ASN A 67 5.97 22.38 17.67
CA ASN A 67 4.75 22.91 17.10
C ASN A 67 5.08 23.56 15.75
N SER A 68 4.86 22.81 14.69
CA SER A 68 5.14 23.21 13.31
C SER A 68 3.88 23.73 12.62
N THR A 69 3.97 24.93 12.05
CA THR A 69 2.97 25.43 11.12
C THR A 69 2.98 24.65 9.79
N GLN A 70 2.04 24.92 8.89
CA GLN A 70 1.98 24.28 7.57
C GLN A 70 3.34 24.33 6.85
N TYR A 71 3.87 23.16 6.45
CA TYR A 71 5.18 22.99 5.79
C TYR A 71 6.41 23.45 6.59
N ALA A 72 6.26 23.77 7.87
CA ALA A 72 7.35 24.03 8.79
C ALA A 72 8.07 22.74 9.19
N ALA A 73 9.25 22.84 9.80
CA ALA A 73 9.98 21.63 10.20
C ALA A 73 10.86 21.81 11.43
N LEU A 74 10.99 20.73 12.20
CA LEU A 74 12.20 20.43 12.96
C LEU A 74 13.26 19.90 11.98
N SER A 75 14.42 20.53 11.92
CA SER A 75 15.53 20.07 11.10
C SER A 75 16.86 20.23 11.82
N VAL A 76 17.70 19.23 11.69
CA VAL A 76 19.00 19.14 12.35
C VAL A 76 20.08 18.81 11.32
N LYS A 77 21.22 19.48 11.45
CA LYS A 77 22.35 19.33 10.53
C LYS A 77 23.60 18.92 11.30
N LEU A 78 24.33 17.94 10.78
CA LEU A 78 25.63 17.54 11.30
C LEU A 78 26.75 18.44 10.73
N GLU A 79 27.69 18.83 11.57
CA GLU A 79 29.01 19.36 11.19
C GLU A 79 29.91 18.23 10.66
N GLY A 80 29.51 17.65 9.52
CA GLY A 80 30.14 16.47 8.94
C GLY A 80 29.16 15.74 8.01
N THR A 81 29.38 14.46 7.77
CA THR A 81 28.47 13.60 6.99
C THR A 81 28.29 12.24 7.66
N PHE A 82 27.16 11.58 7.45
CA PHE A 82 26.82 10.27 8.03
C PHE A 82 26.49 9.18 6.98
N PRO A 83 27.37 8.90 5.99
CA PRO A 83 27.05 7.99 4.89
C PRO A 83 26.86 6.51 5.29
N ASP A 84 27.46 6.08 6.41
CA ASP A 84 27.66 4.66 6.73
C ASP A 84 26.74 4.12 7.86
N TYR A 85 25.61 4.77 8.12
CA TYR A 85 24.65 4.34 9.14
C TYR A 85 23.58 3.41 8.55
N ALA A 86 23.14 2.42 9.32
CA ALA A 86 22.11 1.47 8.91
C ALA A 86 20.70 2.07 8.96
N GLY A 87 20.47 3.06 9.82
CA GLY A 87 19.15 3.68 9.93
C GLY A 87 19.07 4.85 10.91
N LEU A 88 17.85 5.34 11.10
CA LEU A 88 17.49 6.40 12.06
C LEU A 88 16.44 5.88 13.03
N ARG A 89 16.76 5.87 14.32
CA ARG A 89 15.83 5.54 15.41
C ARG A 89 15.43 6.81 16.14
N PHE A 90 14.17 6.90 16.54
CA PHE A 90 13.65 7.99 17.37
C PHE A 90 12.38 7.55 18.11
N ASP A 91 12.09 8.21 19.21
CA ASP A 91 10.85 8.04 19.97
C ASP A 91 9.94 9.23 19.67
N ILE A 92 8.66 9.00 19.36
CA ILE A 92 7.70 10.08 19.03
C ILE A 92 6.36 9.87 19.73
N ALA A 93 5.75 10.96 20.19
CA ALA A 93 4.41 11.01 20.76
C ALA A 93 3.60 12.16 20.13
N GLY A 94 2.31 11.93 19.89
CA GLY A 94 1.41 12.91 19.29
C GLY A 94 0.24 12.23 18.59
N ALA A 95 -0.85 12.95 18.36
CA ALA A 95 -2.04 12.40 17.70
C ALA A 95 -1.81 12.18 16.20
N GLN A 96 -1.15 11.07 15.85
CA GLN A 96 -0.74 10.69 14.49
C GLN A 96 -0.29 11.89 13.64
N PRO A 97 0.82 12.55 14.01
CA PRO A 97 1.18 13.84 13.43
C PRO A 97 1.46 13.74 11.93
N ASP A 98 0.97 14.72 11.16
CA ASP A 98 1.19 14.86 9.72
C ASP A 98 2.63 15.31 9.45
N VAL A 99 3.57 14.36 9.52
CA VAL A 99 5.01 14.60 9.39
C VAL A 99 5.59 13.74 8.28
N THR A 100 6.47 14.34 7.48
CA THR A 100 7.31 13.67 6.47
C THR A 100 8.77 13.83 6.85
N ILE A 101 9.52 12.73 6.79
CA ILE A 101 10.95 12.69 7.05
C ILE A 101 11.71 12.74 5.73
N SER A 102 12.78 13.53 5.67
CA SER A 102 13.72 13.54 4.56
C SER A 102 15.17 13.67 5.03
N ILE A 103 16.08 13.11 4.25
CA ILE A 103 17.53 13.17 4.46
C ILE A 103 18.14 13.92 3.29
N GLN A 104 18.95 14.93 3.57
CA GLN A 104 19.53 15.80 2.56
C GLN A 104 21.05 15.83 2.66
N SER A 105 21.69 16.07 1.51
CA SER A 105 23.06 16.56 1.47
C SER A 105 23.02 18.05 1.14
N THR A 106 23.47 18.89 2.07
CA THR A 106 23.53 20.33 1.85
C THR A 106 24.63 20.75 0.87
N ALA A 107 25.59 19.87 0.60
CA ALA A 107 26.71 20.13 -0.30
C ALA A 107 26.28 20.18 -1.77
N ASP A 108 25.38 19.28 -2.18
CA ASP A 108 24.92 19.14 -3.57
C ASP A 108 23.39 19.34 -3.73
N ASN A 109 22.68 19.60 -2.63
CA ASN A 109 21.22 19.70 -2.54
C ASN A 109 20.48 18.43 -2.96
N SER A 110 21.14 17.27 -2.88
CA SER A 110 20.47 15.98 -3.06
C SER A 110 19.58 15.67 -1.86
N GLN A 111 18.45 14.99 -2.12
CA GLN A 111 17.47 14.62 -1.10
C GLN A 111 17.01 13.19 -1.31
N SER A 112 16.79 12.47 -0.22
CA SER A 112 16.10 11.18 -0.22
C SER A 112 14.66 11.31 -0.75
N PRO A 113 14.03 10.22 -1.19
CA PRO A 113 12.58 10.15 -1.23
C PRO A 113 11.97 10.61 0.11
N ASN A 114 10.80 11.22 0.04
CA ASN A 114 10.04 11.61 1.22
C ASN A 114 9.52 10.36 1.94
N ILE A 115 9.64 10.31 3.26
CA ILE A 115 9.23 9.19 4.10
C ILE A 115 8.09 9.68 5.00
N PRO A 116 6.82 9.49 4.60
CA PRO A 116 5.68 9.86 5.46
C PRO A 116 5.75 9.08 6.77
N LEU A 117 5.52 9.73 7.91
CA LEU A 117 5.48 9.08 9.22
C LEU A 117 4.43 7.96 9.26
N SER A 118 3.31 8.14 8.55
CA SER A 118 2.25 7.15 8.36
C SER A 118 2.68 5.89 7.60
N ALA A 119 3.78 5.95 6.85
CA ALA A 119 4.40 4.79 6.21
C ALA A 119 5.28 3.98 7.18
N ILE A 120 5.71 4.60 8.30
CA ILE A 120 6.49 3.95 9.36
C ILE A 120 5.53 3.35 10.41
N SER A 121 4.56 4.12 10.88
CA SER A 121 3.55 3.69 11.85
C SER A 121 2.22 4.41 11.64
N LYS A 122 1.12 3.64 11.73
CA LYS A 122 -0.26 4.14 11.63
C LYS A 122 -0.92 4.42 12.99
N THR A 123 -0.19 4.21 14.09
CA THR A 123 -0.76 4.20 15.45
C THR A 123 0.10 4.97 16.44
N ILE A 124 0.51 6.20 16.10
CA ILE A 124 1.15 7.10 17.04
C ILE A 124 0.05 7.83 17.80
N VAL A 125 0.08 7.73 19.12
CA VAL A 125 -0.95 8.29 20.01
C VAL A 125 -0.37 9.42 20.83
N ASP A 126 -1.26 10.33 21.25
CA ASP A 126 -0.89 11.42 22.12
C ASP A 126 -0.58 10.92 23.55
N GLY A 127 0.30 11.63 24.25
CA GLY A 127 0.67 11.34 25.64
C GLY A 127 1.51 10.06 25.87
N SER A 128 1.86 9.30 24.82
CA SER A 128 2.71 8.10 24.95
C SER A 128 3.68 7.98 23.77
N PHE A 129 4.95 7.69 24.07
CA PHE A 129 5.97 7.54 23.05
C PHE A 129 5.93 6.18 22.38
N SER A 130 6.10 6.22 21.05
CA SER A 130 6.35 5.05 20.20
C SER A 130 7.78 5.10 19.68
N SER A 131 8.53 4.02 19.86
CA SER A 131 9.87 3.87 19.28
C SER A 131 9.77 3.44 17.82
N LEU A 132 10.31 4.27 16.92
CA LEU A 132 10.29 4.05 15.49
C LEU A 132 11.71 3.91 14.93
N LEU A 133 11.81 3.21 13.80
CA LEU A 133 13.06 2.96 13.09
C LEU A 133 12.84 3.13 11.58
N VAL A 134 13.72 3.90 10.95
CA VAL A 134 13.85 4.02 9.49
C VAL A 134 15.06 3.21 9.06
N ASP A 135 14.85 2.18 8.24
CA ASP A 135 15.91 1.38 7.62
C ASP A 135 16.41 2.06 6.33
N PHE A 136 17.68 2.46 6.29
CA PHE A 136 18.25 3.13 5.12
C PHE A 136 18.46 2.19 3.93
N ASN A 137 18.37 0.87 4.11
CA ASN A 137 18.35 -0.09 3.00
C ASN A 137 16.95 -0.32 2.41
N ALA A 138 15.90 0.15 3.08
CA ALA A 138 14.52 -0.02 2.62
C ALA A 138 13.64 1.09 3.20
N LEU A 139 13.73 2.29 2.62
CA LEU A 139 13.02 3.47 3.10
C LEU A 139 11.50 3.22 3.12
N PRO A 140 10.81 3.42 4.26
CA PRO A 140 9.37 3.22 4.36
C PRO A 140 8.58 4.06 3.34
N GLY A 141 7.56 3.46 2.75
CA GLY A 141 6.74 4.07 1.71
C GLY A 141 7.25 3.79 0.28
N SER A 142 8.54 3.98 0.01
CA SER A 142 9.12 3.74 -1.32
C SER A 142 9.78 2.38 -1.50
N GLY A 143 10.30 1.77 -0.43
CA GLY A 143 11.11 0.54 -0.46
C GLY A 143 12.52 0.72 -1.02
N THR A 144 12.91 1.94 -1.41
CA THR A 144 14.21 2.24 -2.02
C THR A 144 15.31 2.33 -0.97
N GLN A 145 16.56 2.06 -1.36
CA GLN A 145 17.73 2.38 -0.53
C GLN A 145 17.97 3.91 -0.50
N LEU A 146 18.45 4.43 0.63
CA LEU A 146 18.91 5.83 0.74
C LEU A 146 20.05 6.11 -0.24
N GLY A 147 20.95 5.14 -0.41
CA GLY A 147 22.08 5.21 -1.33
C GLY A 147 23.28 5.96 -0.77
N ASN A 148 24.39 5.92 -1.51
CA ASN A 148 25.62 6.61 -1.15
C ASN A 148 25.45 8.12 -1.37
N GLY A 149 25.78 8.93 -0.36
CA GLY A 149 25.71 10.39 -0.46
C GLY A 149 26.44 11.06 0.69
N THR A 150 26.70 12.36 0.55
CA THR A 150 27.27 13.20 1.61
C THR A 150 26.16 13.71 2.55
N TRP A 151 25.37 12.77 3.09
CA TRP A 151 24.21 13.06 3.93
C TRP A 151 24.64 13.78 5.20
N ASP A 152 24.05 14.93 5.47
CA ASP A 152 24.41 15.77 6.61
C ASP A 152 23.21 16.45 7.28
N ARG A 153 22.00 16.27 6.77
CA ARG A 153 20.80 16.89 7.32
C ARG A 153 19.62 15.93 7.39
N ILE A 154 18.90 15.96 8.51
CA ILE A 154 17.64 15.25 8.72
C ILE A 154 16.54 16.27 9.02
N THR A 155 15.38 16.07 8.41
CA THR A 155 14.24 16.98 8.52
C THR A 155 12.97 16.19 8.83
N PHE A 156 12.25 16.61 9.85
CA PHE A 156 10.88 16.22 10.18
C PHE A 156 9.96 17.39 9.81
N GLN A 157 9.38 17.35 8.61
CA GLN A 157 8.58 18.44 8.05
C GLN A 157 7.10 18.17 8.22
N ALA A 158 6.35 19.14 8.74
CA ALA A 158 4.91 19.08 8.83
C ALA A 158 4.24 19.16 7.45
N GLY A 159 3.13 18.46 7.27
CA GLY A 159 2.32 18.53 6.07
C GLY A 159 1.43 19.78 6.00
N GLY A 160 0.37 19.67 5.20
CA GLY A 160 -0.54 20.77 4.91
C GLY A 160 -1.28 21.31 6.14
N ASN A 161 -1.42 20.49 7.18
CA ASN A 161 -2.18 20.81 8.38
C ASN A 161 -1.33 21.36 9.53
N GLY A 162 0.00 21.45 9.35
CA GLY A 162 0.92 21.60 10.48
C GLY A 162 1.02 20.31 11.31
N ALA A 163 1.84 20.32 12.35
CA ALA A 163 2.02 19.17 13.24
C ALA A 163 2.43 19.59 14.65
N ILE A 164 1.83 18.96 15.66
CA ILE A 164 2.22 19.10 17.07
C ILE A 164 2.61 17.71 17.59
N TYR A 165 3.82 17.59 18.12
CA TYR A 165 4.35 16.32 18.62
C TYR A 165 5.53 16.53 19.58
N HIS A 166 5.83 15.49 20.34
CA HIS A 166 7.08 15.35 21.07
C HIS A 166 7.96 14.30 20.41
N ILE A 167 9.27 14.58 20.31
CA ILE A 167 10.25 13.63 19.79
C ILE A 167 11.46 13.55 20.72
N ASP A 168 12.00 12.35 20.91
CA ASP A 168 13.08 12.05 21.85
C ASP A 168 14.02 10.96 21.29
N ASN A 169 15.16 10.75 21.94
CA ASN A 169 16.17 9.72 21.62
C ASN A 169 16.44 9.54 20.12
N ILE A 170 16.70 10.65 19.44
CA ILE A 170 17.00 10.64 18.00
C ILE A 170 18.44 10.16 17.83
N VAL A 171 18.62 9.03 17.15
CA VAL A 171 19.90 8.34 17.01
C VAL A 171 20.05 7.77 15.60
N LEU A 172 21.17 8.05 14.94
CA LEU A 172 21.59 7.26 13.79
C LEU A 172 22.19 5.95 14.29
N VAL A 173 21.60 4.82 13.87
CA VAL A 173 22.02 3.49 14.32
C VAL A 173 23.02 2.90 13.35
N SER A 174 24.14 2.39 13.85
CA SER A 174 25.19 1.84 12.99
C SER A 174 24.85 0.43 12.51
N GLU A 175 23.97 -0.27 13.23
CA GLU A 175 23.39 -1.54 12.83
C GLU A 175 21.90 -1.59 13.16
N ILE A 176 21.13 -2.27 12.31
CA ILE A 176 19.76 -2.66 12.63
C ILE A 176 19.77 -4.14 12.96
N VAL A 177 19.65 -4.45 14.25
CA VAL A 177 19.53 -5.84 14.70
C VAL A 177 18.07 -6.26 14.59
N VAL A 178 17.71 -6.83 13.44
CA VAL A 178 16.45 -7.57 13.31
C VAL A 178 16.67 -8.97 13.87
N THR A 179 15.99 -9.31 14.98
CA THR A 179 16.04 -10.65 15.57
C THR A 179 15.75 -11.69 14.49
N PRO A 180 16.72 -12.57 14.16
CA PRO A 180 16.52 -13.56 13.12
C PRO A 180 15.40 -14.52 13.47
N GLN A 181 14.40 -14.64 12.59
CA GLN A 181 13.27 -15.53 12.75
C GLN A 181 13.02 -16.31 11.46
N LEU A 182 12.76 -17.61 11.59
CA LEU A 182 12.26 -18.43 10.50
C LEU A 182 10.74 -18.55 10.66
N LEU A 183 10.00 -18.01 9.71
CA LEU A 183 8.54 -17.90 9.74
C LEU A 183 7.85 -19.13 9.14
N SER A 184 8.34 -19.61 8.00
CA SER A 184 7.81 -20.79 7.32
C SER A 184 8.88 -21.55 6.55
N ALA A 185 8.66 -22.85 6.35
CA ALA A 185 9.43 -23.67 5.43
C ALA A 185 8.52 -24.67 4.73
N GLU A 186 8.43 -24.60 3.40
CA GLU A 186 7.39 -25.27 2.61
C GLU A 186 7.96 -25.90 1.33
N PRO A 187 7.53 -27.12 0.96
CA PRO A 187 7.86 -27.71 -0.32
C PRO A 187 7.05 -27.04 -1.45
N LEU A 188 7.71 -26.58 -2.51
CA LEU A 188 7.05 -25.89 -3.63
C LEU A 188 6.97 -26.74 -4.91
N THR A 189 8.09 -27.31 -5.34
CA THR A 189 8.18 -28.04 -6.61
C THR A 189 8.68 -29.46 -6.39
N ASN A 190 9.47 -30.02 -7.32
CA ASN A 190 10.07 -31.35 -7.24
C ASN A 190 11.13 -31.46 -6.13
N ASN A 191 11.94 -30.42 -5.93
CA ASN A 191 13.08 -30.44 -5.01
C ASN A 191 13.39 -29.04 -4.46
N ILE A 192 12.44 -28.11 -4.53
CA ILE A 192 12.61 -26.75 -4.01
C ILE A 192 11.84 -26.62 -2.70
N LEU A 193 12.53 -26.17 -1.67
CA LEU A 193 11.95 -25.70 -0.42
C LEU A 193 11.99 -24.17 -0.41
N ALA A 194 10.87 -23.50 -0.17
CA ALA A 194 10.88 -22.09 0.19
C ALA A 194 10.99 -21.94 1.70
N VAL A 195 11.90 -21.09 2.15
CA VAL A 195 12.08 -20.73 3.56
C VAL A 195 11.87 -19.24 3.70
N THR A 196 10.86 -18.84 4.46
CA THR A 196 10.56 -17.43 4.73
C THR A 196 11.20 -17.03 6.05
N THR A 197 11.97 -15.95 6.05
CA THR A 197 12.67 -15.44 7.23
C THR A 197 12.47 -13.95 7.43
N VAL A 198 12.77 -13.48 8.64
CA VAL A 198 12.94 -12.07 9.01
C VAL A 198 14.32 -11.93 9.65
N GLY A 199 15.04 -10.88 9.30
CA GLY A 199 16.42 -10.67 9.78
C GLY A 199 17.44 -11.66 9.22
N ALA A 200 18.68 -11.58 9.73
CA ALA A 200 19.82 -12.34 9.23
C ALA A 200 19.86 -13.79 9.74
N VAL A 201 18.95 -14.65 9.25
CA VAL A 201 18.93 -16.08 9.59
C VAL A 201 20.10 -16.81 8.94
N ASN A 202 20.88 -17.57 9.73
CA ASN A 202 21.88 -18.48 9.21
C ASN A 202 21.23 -19.72 8.60
N LEU A 203 21.11 -19.74 7.28
CA LEU A 203 20.47 -20.83 6.54
C LEU A 203 21.25 -22.15 6.59
N ALA A 204 22.52 -22.15 7.02
CA ALA A 204 23.27 -23.39 7.25
C ALA A 204 22.67 -24.25 8.38
N ASP A 205 21.88 -23.62 9.26
CA ASP A 205 21.18 -24.29 10.35
C ASP A 205 19.86 -24.93 9.90
N VAL A 206 19.45 -24.73 8.64
CA VAL A 206 18.28 -25.39 8.04
C VAL A 206 18.66 -26.82 7.64
N HIS A 207 18.09 -27.79 8.34
CA HIS A 207 18.22 -29.20 8.02
C HIS A 207 16.92 -29.77 7.47
N VAL A 208 17.02 -30.55 6.40
CA VAL A 208 15.88 -31.16 5.71
C VAL A 208 15.99 -32.68 5.81
N ALA A 209 14.90 -33.35 6.15
CA ALA A 209 14.84 -34.80 6.25
C ALA A 209 13.55 -35.39 5.66
N PHE A 210 13.67 -36.52 4.96
CA PHE A 210 12.53 -37.36 4.56
C PHE A 210 12.48 -38.64 5.37
N ASN A 211 11.35 -38.91 6.03
CA ASN A 211 11.17 -40.10 6.87
C ASN A 211 12.38 -40.30 7.82
N GLY A 212 12.87 -39.21 8.40
CA GLY A 212 14.04 -39.19 9.30
C GLY A 212 15.42 -39.25 8.62
N LYS A 213 15.51 -39.31 7.28
CA LYS A 213 16.79 -39.32 6.55
C LYS A 213 17.13 -37.95 6.01
N ALA A 214 18.32 -37.46 6.38
CA ALA A 214 18.80 -36.15 5.94
C ALA A 214 18.94 -36.03 4.41
N VAL A 215 18.64 -34.83 3.91
CA VAL A 215 18.72 -34.44 2.50
C VAL A 215 19.62 -33.23 2.40
N LYS A 216 20.56 -33.25 1.46
CA LYS A 216 21.48 -32.13 1.26
C LYS A 216 20.78 -31.00 0.49
N VAL A 217 21.05 -29.77 0.89
CA VAL A 217 20.82 -28.58 0.07
C VAL A 217 21.96 -28.49 -0.95
N ALA A 218 21.64 -28.42 -2.23
CA ALA A 218 22.58 -28.34 -3.33
C ALA A 218 22.92 -26.89 -3.71
N SER A 219 21.91 -26.02 -3.70
CA SER A 219 22.07 -24.58 -3.94
C SER A 219 20.94 -23.80 -3.25
N GLN A 220 21.11 -22.48 -3.15
CA GLN A 220 20.10 -21.58 -2.64
C GLN A 220 20.03 -20.29 -3.45
N THR A 221 18.84 -19.67 -3.48
CA THR A 221 18.63 -18.34 -4.05
C THR A 221 17.68 -17.57 -3.14
N THR A 222 18.08 -16.37 -2.74
CA THR A 222 17.29 -15.52 -1.84
C THR A 222 16.62 -14.41 -2.63
N TYR A 223 15.37 -14.14 -2.27
CA TYR A 223 14.50 -13.13 -2.86
C TYR A 223 13.91 -12.28 -1.73
N ASN A 224 13.90 -10.96 -1.89
CA ASN A 224 13.29 -10.03 -0.95
C ASN A 224 12.03 -9.45 -1.60
N PRO A 225 10.82 -9.80 -1.13
CA PRO A 225 9.59 -9.27 -1.71
C PRO A 225 9.53 -7.75 -1.59
N VAL A 226 9.22 -7.07 -2.71
CA VAL A 226 9.14 -5.60 -2.77
C VAL A 226 8.03 -5.02 -1.88
N ASP A 227 6.97 -5.79 -1.64
CA ASP A 227 5.82 -5.39 -0.82
C ASP A 227 6.04 -5.66 0.68
N THR A 228 7.03 -6.49 1.03
CA THR A 228 7.35 -6.87 2.40
C THR A 228 8.87 -6.96 2.61
N PRO A 229 9.62 -5.85 2.44
CA PRO A 229 11.09 -5.87 2.38
C PRO A 229 11.76 -6.35 3.67
N SER A 230 11.04 -6.35 4.80
CA SER A 230 11.51 -6.90 6.08
C SER A 230 11.56 -8.43 6.13
N LYS A 231 11.00 -9.10 5.11
CA LYS A 231 11.02 -10.56 4.96
C LYS A 231 11.88 -10.96 3.78
N THR A 232 12.46 -12.15 3.85
CA THR A 232 13.15 -12.78 2.71
C THR A 232 12.60 -14.18 2.48
N ILE A 233 12.52 -14.58 1.21
CA ILE A 233 12.21 -15.95 0.80
C ILE A 233 13.49 -16.53 0.22
N THR A 234 14.02 -17.58 0.85
CA THR A 234 15.12 -18.35 0.28
C THR A 234 14.63 -19.67 -0.28
N TYR A 235 14.84 -19.86 -1.58
CA TYR A 235 14.60 -21.10 -2.28
C TYR A 235 15.81 -22.02 -2.14
N LEU A 236 15.68 -23.10 -1.35
CA LEU A 236 16.70 -24.14 -1.22
C LEU A 236 16.41 -25.24 -2.24
N THR A 237 17.34 -25.45 -3.17
CA THR A 237 17.29 -26.58 -4.10
C THR A 237 17.93 -27.79 -3.43
N LEU A 238 17.16 -28.85 -3.24
CA LEU A 238 17.62 -30.10 -2.62
C LEU A 238 18.35 -30.98 -3.63
N GLY A 239 19.35 -31.72 -3.15
CA GLY A 239 20.12 -32.68 -3.94
C GLY A 239 19.34 -33.93 -4.38
N SER A 240 18.11 -34.10 -3.90
CA SER A 240 17.20 -35.15 -4.36
C SER A 240 15.75 -34.66 -4.33
N SER A 241 14.94 -35.15 -5.26
CA SER A 241 13.50 -34.90 -5.32
C SER A 241 12.76 -35.34 -4.06
N PHE A 242 11.68 -34.63 -3.75
CA PHE A 242 10.68 -35.01 -2.77
C PHE A 242 10.18 -36.44 -3.04
N LYS A 243 9.89 -37.17 -1.95
CA LYS A 243 9.27 -38.50 -1.97
C LYS A 243 8.04 -38.48 -1.09
N GLN A 244 7.11 -39.39 -1.35
CA GLN A 244 5.98 -39.64 -0.45
C GLN A 244 6.48 -39.91 0.98
N GLY A 245 5.78 -39.34 1.95
CA GLY A 245 6.06 -39.53 3.38
C GLY A 245 6.28 -38.22 4.11
N ASN A 246 6.90 -38.30 5.27
CA ASN A 246 7.06 -37.16 6.16
C ASN A 246 8.30 -36.36 5.78
N LEU A 247 8.10 -35.12 5.37
CA LEU A 247 9.12 -34.09 5.25
C LEU A 247 9.22 -33.36 6.59
N THR A 248 10.43 -33.29 7.14
CA THR A 248 10.74 -32.49 8.32
C THR A 248 11.80 -31.48 7.95
N ILE A 249 11.56 -30.21 8.26
CA ILE A 249 12.54 -29.13 8.14
C ILE A 249 12.77 -28.57 9.54
N THR A 250 14.00 -28.57 10.00
CA THR A 250 14.39 -28.01 11.29
C THR A 250 15.33 -26.83 11.09
N ALA A 251 15.14 -25.75 11.83
CA ALA A 251 16.09 -24.66 11.90
C ALA A 251 16.13 -24.10 13.32
N GLY A 252 17.28 -24.21 13.99
CA GLY A 252 17.37 -23.93 15.42
C GLY A 252 16.35 -24.74 16.22
N ASN A 253 15.48 -24.05 16.96
CA ASN A 253 14.43 -24.66 17.79
C ASN A 253 13.08 -24.86 17.06
N THR A 254 12.97 -24.45 15.80
CA THR A 254 11.72 -24.52 15.04
C THR A 254 11.71 -25.75 14.15
N THR A 255 10.57 -26.45 14.10
CA THR A 255 10.36 -27.61 13.23
C THR A 255 9.09 -27.45 12.41
N PHE A 256 9.21 -27.59 11.09
CA PHE A 256 8.10 -27.65 10.14
C PHE A 256 7.96 -29.07 9.63
N THR A 257 6.74 -29.60 9.62
CA THR A 257 6.47 -30.97 9.18
C THR A 257 5.36 -30.98 8.14
N HIS A 258 5.59 -31.71 7.05
CA HIS A 258 4.63 -31.88 5.95
C HIS A 258 4.49 -33.35 5.60
N VAL A 259 3.27 -33.80 5.31
CA VAL A 259 3.01 -35.15 4.80
C VAL A 259 2.86 -35.07 3.28
N LEU A 260 3.88 -35.54 2.56
CA LEU A 260 3.90 -35.49 1.10
C LEU A 260 3.12 -36.68 0.51
N PRO A 261 2.17 -36.42 -0.40
CA PRO A 261 1.39 -37.48 -1.03
C PRO A 261 2.24 -38.32 -2.00
N SER A 262 1.67 -39.42 -2.47
CA SER A 262 2.24 -40.15 -3.60
C SER A 262 2.30 -39.25 -4.84
N ALA A 263 3.35 -39.41 -5.64
CA ALA A 263 3.48 -38.64 -6.87
C ALA A 263 2.31 -38.95 -7.81
N GLN A 264 1.54 -37.92 -8.14
CA GLN A 264 0.51 -38.02 -9.17
C GLN A 264 1.17 -37.83 -10.54
N ARG A 265 0.73 -38.63 -11.52
CA ARG A 265 1.23 -38.54 -12.89
C ARG A 265 0.07 -38.14 -13.80
N GLY A 266 0.30 -37.10 -14.59
CA GLY A 266 -0.57 -36.70 -15.68
C GLY A 266 0.18 -36.75 -17.01
N SER A 267 -0.56 -36.74 -18.10
CA SER A 267 -0.02 -36.48 -19.44
C SER A 267 -0.65 -35.19 -19.96
N ILE A 268 0.16 -34.34 -20.59
CA ILE A 268 -0.31 -33.11 -21.21
C ILE A 268 -0.50 -33.39 -22.69
N VAL A 269 -1.72 -33.19 -23.19
CA VAL A 269 -2.01 -33.25 -24.61
C VAL A 269 -1.62 -31.92 -25.23
N THR A 270 -0.40 -31.83 -25.77
CA THR A 270 0.14 -30.57 -26.31
C THR A 270 -0.46 -30.16 -27.65
N THR A 271 -1.34 -30.97 -28.23
CA THR A 271 -2.09 -30.66 -29.46
C THR A 271 -3.29 -29.76 -29.21
N ALA A 272 -3.86 -29.74 -28.00
CA ALA A 272 -4.92 -28.81 -27.62
C ALA A 272 -4.30 -27.61 -26.90
N LYS A 273 -4.34 -26.43 -27.51
CA LYS A 273 -3.77 -25.19 -26.97
C LYS A 273 -4.82 -24.09 -26.98
N LEU A 274 -4.92 -23.35 -25.89
CA LEU A 274 -5.72 -22.14 -25.78
C LEU A 274 -4.80 -21.00 -25.30
N PRO A 275 -4.68 -19.88 -26.04
CA PRO A 275 -3.93 -18.73 -25.56
C PRO A 275 -4.50 -18.22 -24.23
N ILE A 276 -3.64 -17.99 -23.25
CA ILE A 276 -4.01 -17.33 -22.01
C ILE A 276 -4.04 -15.82 -22.29
N ASN A 277 -5.21 -15.20 -22.12
CA ASN A 277 -5.31 -13.76 -22.24
C ASN A 277 -4.51 -13.11 -21.10
N PRO A 278 -3.48 -12.29 -21.37
CA PRO A 278 -2.67 -11.69 -20.31
C PRO A 278 -3.48 -10.82 -19.36
N LEU A 279 -4.62 -10.27 -19.77
CA LEU A 279 -5.46 -9.38 -18.94
C LEU A 279 -6.08 -10.06 -17.70
N ILE A 280 -5.94 -11.38 -17.53
CA ILE A 280 -6.37 -12.08 -16.30
C ILE A 280 -5.48 -11.75 -15.09
N TYR A 281 -4.27 -11.22 -15.31
CA TYR A 281 -3.32 -10.82 -14.27
C TYR A 281 -3.49 -9.34 -13.91
N GLY A 282 -4.74 -8.95 -13.64
CA GLY A 282 -5.11 -7.57 -13.35
C GLY A 282 -5.28 -7.28 -11.85
N VAL A 283 -5.11 -6.01 -11.46
CA VAL A 283 -5.29 -5.53 -10.08
C VAL A 283 -6.07 -4.21 -10.06
N ASN A 284 -6.76 -3.92 -8.95
CA ASN A 284 -7.28 -2.57 -8.68
C ASN A 284 -6.20 -1.76 -7.95
N PHE A 285 -6.04 -0.48 -8.30
CA PHE A 285 -5.15 0.47 -7.61
C PHE A 285 -3.81 -0.13 -7.11
N PRO A 286 -2.89 -0.51 -8.02
CA PRO A 286 -1.56 -0.98 -7.62
C PRO A 286 -0.86 0.08 -6.76
N THR A 287 0.10 -0.32 -5.94
CA THR A 287 0.73 0.58 -4.96
C THR A 287 2.00 1.26 -5.47
N SER A 288 2.69 0.69 -6.46
CA SER A 288 3.92 1.26 -7.05
C SER A 288 4.18 0.72 -8.46
N ALA A 289 5.09 1.38 -9.20
CA ALA A 289 5.53 0.87 -10.51
C ALA A 289 6.32 -0.45 -10.38
N ASP A 290 7.05 -0.63 -9.28
CA ASP A 290 7.80 -1.87 -9.03
C ASP A 290 6.85 -3.02 -8.69
N TYR A 291 5.76 -2.75 -7.95
CA TYR A 291 4.69 -3.73 -7.74
C TYR A 291 4.12 -4.25 -9.08
N ILE A 292 3.86 -3.34 -10.03
CA ILE A 292 3.36 -3.70 -11.37
C ILE A 292 4.37 -4.60 -12.09
N LYS A 293 5.64 -4.19 -12.14
CA LYS A 293 6.68 -4.92 -12.89
C LYS A 293 7.00 -6.27 -12.27
N GLU A 294 7.12 -6.32 -10.96
CA GLU A 294 7.53 -7.51 -10.21
C GLU A 294 6.47 -8.61 -10.29
N LEU A 295 5.20 -8.25 -10.10
CA LEU A 295 4.10 -9.21 -10.20
C LEU A 295 3.67 -9.48 -11.66
N GLY A 296 4.22 -8.73 -12.62
CA GLY A 296 3.82 -8.82 -14.02
C GLY A 296 2.35 -8.42 -14.22
N VAL A 297 1.87 -7.40 -13.50
CA VAL A 297 0.50 -6.89 -13.64
C VAL A 297 0.32 -6.35 -15.05
N THR A 298 -0.64 -6.93 -15.77
CA THR A 298 -0.86 -6.63 -17.19
C THR A 298 -1.94 -5.59 -17.42
N ILE A 299 -2.84 -5.41 -16.44
CA ILE A 299 -3.89 -4.40 -16.46
C ILE A 299 -4.24 -3.90 -15.06
N SER A 300 -4.41 -2.59 -14.91
CA SER A 300 -4.78 -1.92 -13.68
C SER A 300 -6.17 -1.29 -13.81
N ARG A 301 -7.04 -1.51 -12.81
CA ARG A 301 -8.42 -0.99 -12.78
C ARG A 301 -8.54 0.25 -11.88
N TRP A 302 -9.11 1.31 -12.46
CA TRP A 302 -9.65 2.49 -11.78
C TRP A 302 -11.17 2.35 -11.70
N GLY A 303 -11.69 2.01 -10.53
CA GLY A 303 -13.13 1.75 -10.33
C GLY A 303 -13.48 1.52 -8.87
N GLY A 304 -14.62 0.85 -8.61
CA GLY A 304 -15.16 0.66 -7.26
C GLY A 304 -16.22 1.70 -6.92
N ASN A 305 -16.88 1.52 -5.77
CA ASN A 305 -18.04 2.31 -5.33
C ASN A 305 -17.82 3.81 -5.43
N ALA A 306 -16.69 4.30 -4.90
CA ALA A 306 -16.43 5.75 -4.91
C ALA A 306 -16.33 6.37 -6.32
N VAL A 307 -15.98 5.56 -7.32
CA VAL A 307 -15.79 6.00 -8.70
C VAL A 307 -17.11 6.17 -9.44
N THR A 308 -18.21 5.54 -9.00
CA THR A 308 -19.56 5.79 -9.54
C THR A 308 -19.93 7.29 -9.48
N ALA A 309 -19.44 8.01 -8.47
CA ALA A 309 -19.62 9.46 -8.33
C ALA A 309 -18.45 10.31 -8.86
N TYR A 310 -17.48 9.72 -9.56
CA TYR A 310 -16.25 10.44 -9.93
C TYR A 310 -16.51 11.64 -10.87
N ASN A 311 -16.15 12.84 -10.42
CA ASN A 311 -16.17 14.04 -11.24
C ASN A 311 -14.76 14.36 -11.77
N PRO A 312 -14.50 14.15 -13.07
CA PRO A 312 -13.18 14.36 -13.66
C PRO A 312 -12.79 15.83 -13.81
N PHE A 313 -13.74 16.78 -13.73
CA PHE A 313 -13.44 18.20 -13.89
C PHE A 313 -12.94 18.86 -12.60
N GLY A 314 -13.19 18.23 -11.47
CA GLY A 314 -12.72 18.67 -10.15
C GLY A 314 -11.82 17.67 -9.44
N GLY A 315 -11.77 16.42 -9.89
CA GLY A 315 -11.04 15.35 -9.21
C GLY A 315 -11.72 14.93 -7.90
N PHE A 316 -13.05 14.78 -7.94
CA PHE A 316 -13.86 14.47 -6.75
C PHE A 316 -14.52 13.12 -6.85
N THR A 317 -14.73 12.46 -5.71
CA THR A 317 -15.50 11.21 -5.57
C THR A 317 -16.48 11.36 -4.42
N ASN A 318 -17.42 10.42 -4.28
CA ASN A 318 -18.27 10.29 -3.09
C ASN A 318 -18.17 8.88 -2.55
N ALA A 319 -18.06 8.70 -1.24
CA ALA A 319 -17.90 7.39 -0.63
C ALA A 319 -19.17 6.53 -0.63
N GLY A 320 -20.34 7.10 -0.95
CA GLY A 320 -21.62 6.40 -0.84
C GLY A 320 -21.85 5.87 0.58
N ALA A 321 -22.52 4.72 0.66
CA ALA A 321 -22.80 4.03 1.92
C ALA A 321 -21.55 3.48 2.61
N ASP A 322 -20.41 3.37 1.90
CA ASP A 322 -19.16 2.91 2.52
C ASP A 322 -18.68 3.88 3.61
N TRP A 323 -19.02 5.17 3.47
CA TRP A 323 -18.69 6.19 4.47
C TRP A 323 -19.54 7.47 4.35
N TYR A 324 -20.68 7.48 5.05
CA TYR A 324 -21.50 8.66 5.34
C TYR A 324 -21.83 9.57 4.13
N PHE A 325 -21.84 9.02 2.90
CA PHE A 325 -22.17 9.72 1.66
C PHE A 325 -21.35 10.99 1.45
N GLU A 326 -20.08 10.94 1.84
CA GLU A 326 -19.21 12.10 1.81
C GLU A 326 -18.47 12.25 0.49
N ASN A 327 -18.47 13.46 -0.03
CA ASN A 327 -17.57 13.87 -1.08
C ASN A 327 -16.13 13.93 -0.57
N ARG A 328 -15.19 13.58 -1.45
CA ARG A 328 -13.76 13.53 -1.18
C ARG A 328 -12.97 14.00 -2.40
N ALA A 329 -11.79 14.55 -2.16
CA ALA A 329 -10.78 14.63 -3.20
C ALA A 329 -10.33 13.20 -3.56
N VAL A 330 -9.94 13.00 -4.80
CA VAL A 330 -9.42 11.71 -5.25
C VAL A 330 -8.06 11.40 -4.59
N ASP A 331 -7.95 10.25 -3.93
CA ASP A 331 -6.74 9.88 -3.18
C ASP A 331 -5.55 9.49 -4.08
N ASN A 332 -5.83 8.89 -5.25
CA ASN A 332 -4.83 8.30 -6.14
C ASN A 332 -4.45 9.20 -7.34
N GLY A 333 -4.64 10.51 -7.22
CA GLY A 333 -4.46 11.47 -8.32
C GLY A 333 -5.63 11.46 -9.31
N GLN A 334 -5.63 12.36 -10.31
CA GLN A 334 -6.70 12.34 -11.31
C GLN A 334 -6.57 11.11 -12.22
N ALA A 335 -7.70 10.59 -12.71
CA ALA A 335 -7.74 9.34 -13.45
C ALA A 335 -6.81 9.32 -14.68
N ASP A 336 -6.67 10.45 -15.40
CA ASP A 336 -5.79 10.54 -16.58
C ASP A 336 -4.30 10.41 -16.19
N ASP A 337 -3.88 11.09 -15.12
CA ASP A 337 -2.49 11.02 -14.63
C ASP A 337 -2.18 9.64 -14.05
N TRP A 338 -3.12 9.06 -13.30
CA TRP A 338 -3.01 7.69 -12.79
C TRP A 338 -2.87 6.67 -13.93
N MET A 339 -3.66 6.82 -15.00
CA MET A 339 -3.53 5.96 -16.18
C MET A 339 -2.15 6.09 -16.83
N GLY A 340 -1.64 7.31 -16.98
CA GLY A 340 -0.30 7.53 -17.52
C GLY A 340 0.79 6.87 -16.67
N TRP A 341 0.66 6.93 -15.36
CA TRP A 341 1.57 6.28 -14.43
C TRP A 341 1.57 4.74 -14.55
N VAL A 342 0.40 4.08 -14.52
CA VAL A 342 0.34 2.60 -14.63
C VAL A 342 0.79 2.12 -16.01
N GLN A 343 0.47 2.87 -17.07
CA GLN A 343 0.94 2.58 -18.43
C GLN A 343 2.45 2.74 -18.55
N GLY A 344 3.02 3.77 -17.94
CA GLY A 344 4.47 3.96 -17.84
C GLY A 344 5.19 2.83 -17.09
N ALA A 345 4.49 2.13 -16.19
CA ALA A 345 4.99 0.94 -15.50
C ALA A 345 4.81 -0.37 -16.29
N GLY A 346 4.12 -0.35 -17.44
CA GLY A 346 3.90 -1.50 -18.31
C GLY A 346 2.52 -2.18 -18.19
N SER A 347 1.60 -1.60 -17.40
CA SER A 347 0.24 -2.13 -17.23
C SER A 347 -0.76 -1.37 -18.11
N SER A 348 -1.66 -2.09 -18.79
CA SER A 348 -2.82 -1.46 -19.45
C SER A 348 -3.77 -0.85 -18.42
N SER A 349 -4.71 -0.01 -18.84
CA SER A 349 -5.72 0.55 -17.92
C SER A 349 -7.15 0.15 -18.28
N LEU A 350 -7.94 -0.13 -17.24
CA LEU A 350 -9.40 -0.22 -17.25
C LEU A 350 -9.94 0.98 -16.46
N LEU A 351 -10.74 1.82 -17.11
CA LEU A 351 -11.32 3.04 -16.53
C LEU A 351 -12.83 2.91 -16.36
N THR A 352 -13.36 3.12 -15.16
CA THR A 352 -14.81 3.24 -14.94
C THR A 352 -15.33 4.61 -15.40
N ILE A 353 -16.45 4.60 -16.13
CA ILE A 353 -17.22 5.78 -16.52
C ILE A 353 -18.49 5.82 -15.67
N PRO A 354 -18.73 6.87 -14.86
CA PRO A 354 -20.01 7.07 -14.19
C PRO A 354 -21.19 7.00 -15.16
N ALA A 355 -22.22 6.23 -14.81
CA ALA A 355 -23.42 6.05 -15.62
C ALA A 355 -24.73 6.35 -14.87
N LEU A 356 -24.64 6.80 -13.62
CA LEU A 356 -25.72 7.50 -12.92
C LEU A 356 -25.83 8.96 -13.39
N ASP A 357 -26.87 9.66 -12.94
CA ASP A 357 -27.21 11.01 -13.41
C ASP A 357 -26.43 12.13 -12.69
N TRP A 358 -25.53 11.76 -11.78
CA TRP A 358 -24.87 12.65 -10.82
C TRP A 358 -23.40 12.26 -10.62
N VAL A 359 -22.53 13.27 -10.43
CA VAL A 359 -21.15 13.11 -9.97
C VAL A 359 -20.84 14.15 -8.88
N SER A 360 -19.83 13.90 -8.04
CA SER A 360 -19.50 14.76 -6.89
C SER A 360 -19.20 16.21 -7.30
N LYS A 361 -19.79 17.17 -6.59
CA LYS A 361 -19.62 18.59 -6.91
C LYS A 361 -18.33 19.21 -6.37
N ASP A 362 -17.83 18.70 -5.26
CA ASP A 362 -16.69 19.21 -4.50
C ASP A 362 -16.03 18.07 -3.69
N SER A 363 -15.12 18.41 -2.77
CA SER A 363 -14.41 17.46 -1.90
C SER A 363 -14.88 17.45 -0.44
N SER A 364 -16.03 18.07 -0.12
CA SER A 364 -16.40 18.31 1.28
C SER A 364 -17.88 18.17 1.59
N SER A 365 -18.77 18.21 0.60
CA SER A 365 -20.21 18.05 0.80
C SER A 365 -20.62 16.61 1.16
N TYR A 366 -21.85 16.44 1.64
CA TYR A 366 -22.41 15.16 2.09
C TYR A 366 -23.93 15.21 2.01
N SER A 367 -24.55 14.03 1.84
CA SER A 367 -25.96 13.95 1.43
C SER A 367 -26.94 14.03 2.60
N PHE A 368 -26.55 13.59 3.80
CA PHE A 368 -27.45 13.48 4.96
C PHE A 368 -26.99 14.31 6.18
N PRO A 369 -27.08 15.65 6.11
CA PRO A 369 -26.69 16.50 7.22
C PRO A 369 -27.58 16.32 8.46
N LYS A 370 -26.99 16.22 9.64
CA LYS A 370 -27.68 16.09 10.94
C LYS A 370 -28.63 17.23 11.21
N THR A 371 -28.29 18.44 10.75
CA THR A 371 -29.17 19.61 10.80
C THR A 371 -30.51 19.43 10.09
N VAL A 372 -30.58 18.53 9.10
CA VAL A 372 -31.81 18.22 8.35
C VAL A 372 -32.39 16.87 8.78
N PHE A 373 -31.52 15.88 9.03
CA PHE A 373 -31.88 14.51 9.40
C PHE A 373 -31.24 14.15 10.76
N PRO A 374 -31.79 14.64 11.89
CA PRO A 374 -31.15 14.50 13.20
C PRO A 374 -31.22 13.08 13.80
N ASP A 375 -32.21 12.29 13.39
CA ASP A 375 -32.53 10.98 13.98
C ASP A 375 -31.91 9.82 13.17
N GLN A 376 -30.68 9.99 12.67
CA GLN A 376 -29.94 8.94 11.99
C GLN A 376 -29.34 7.92 12.97
N GLN A 377 -29.09 6.70 12.49
CA GLN A 377 -28.49 5.64 13.29
C GLN A 377 -27.05 5.97 13.69
N SER A 378 -26.30 6.63 12.81
CA SER A 378 -24.90 6.99 13.04
C SER A 378 -24.50 8.29 12.33
N PHE A 379 -23.44 8.91 12.83
CA PHE A 379 -22.78 10.08 12.25
C PHE A 379 -21.26 9.88 12.24
N ASP A 380 -20.56 10.48 11.28
CA ASP A 380 -19.10 10.39 11.20
C ASP A 380 -18.46 11.04 12.45
N PRO A 381 -17.65 10.31 13.25
CA PRO A 381 -16.95 10.88 14.41
C PRO A 381 -15.99 12.04 14.06
N TYR A 382 -15.47 12.08 12.83
CA TYR A 382 -14.57 13.13 12.34
C TYR A 382 -15.32 14.26 11.62
N LYS A 383 -16.59 14.04 11.27
CA LYS A 383 -17.47 15.04 10.65
C LYS A 383 -18.90 14.91 11.18
N PRO A 384 -19.18 15.37 12.41
CA PRO A 384 -20.39 14.99 13.15
C PRO A 384 -21.74 15.43 12.56
N ASP A 385 -21.74 16.26 11.52
CA ASP A 385 -22.94 16.61 10.78
C ASP A 385 -23.23 15.62 9.63
N ALA A 386 -22.27 14.83 9.15
CA ALA A 386 -22.50 13.83 8.12
C ALA A 386 -23.08 12.54 8.71
N GLY A 387 -24.27 12.15 8.27
CA GLY A 387 -24.96 10.96 8.73
C GLY A 387 -24.98 9.81 7.72
N ASP A 388 -25.33 8.63 8.20
CA ASP A 388 -25.28 7.36 7.45
C ASP A 388 -26.50 7.09 6.56
N GLY A 389 -27.45 8.03 6.49
CA GLY A 389 -28.67 7.88 5.68
C GLY A 389 -29.62 6.80 6.17
N LEU A 390 -29.43 6.26 7.39
CA LEU A 390 -30.27 5.21 7.98
C LEU A 390 -31.01 5.73 9.21
N LEU A 391 -32.26 5.30 9.37
CA LEU A 391 -33.01 5.46 10.62
C LEU A 391 -32.54 4.42 11.65
N PRO A 392 -32.83 4.59 12.96
CA PRO A 392 -32.31 3.71 14.01
C PRO A 392 -32.76 2.24 13.90
N ASN A 393 -33.79 1.96 13.08
CA ASN A 393 -34.28 0.62 12.77
C ASN A 393 -33.58 -0.01 11.53
N GLY A 394 -32.60 0.67 10.93
CA GLY A 394 -31.87 0.25 9.74
C GLY A 394 -32.59 0.52 8.41
N THR A 395 -33.77 1.17 8.43
CA THR A 395 -34.44 1.56 7.18
C THR A 395 -33.79 2.81 6.59
N THR A 396 -33.72 2.87 5.27
CA THR A 396 -33.10 4.00 4.57
C THR A 396 -33.98 5.24 4.67
N ILE A 397 -33.40 6.41 4.91
CA ILE A 397 -34.14 7.68 4.97
C ILE A 397 -34.93 7.90 3.67
N SER A 398 -34.31 7.61 2.52
CA SER A 398 -34.90 7.75 1.19
C SER A 398 -36.12 6.83 0.94
N SER A 399 -36.36 5.81 1.77
CA SER A 399 -37.53 4.92 1.65
C SER A 399 -38.75 5.41 2.45
N VAL A 400 -38.55 6.28 3.44
CA VAL A 400 -39.60 6.75 4.35
C VAL A 400 -39.90 8.24 4.16
N PHE A 401 -38.87 9.03 3.87
CA PHE A 401 -38.94 10.47 3.66
C PHE A 401 -38.58 10.82 2.22
N THR A 402 -38.82 12.09 1.85
CA THR A 402 -38.27 12.61 0.60
C THR A 402 -36.76 12.41 0.60
N PRO A 403 -36.17 11.77 -0.44
CA PRO A 403 -34.73 11.62 -0.56
C PRO A 403 -34.02 12.97 -0.44
N PRO A 404 -32.76 13.01 0.04
CA PRO A 404 -31.99 14.24 0.08
C PRO A 404 -31.90 14.82 -1.34
N ASP A 405 -31.89 16.15 -1.46
CA ASP A 405 -31.63 16.78 -2.76
C ASP A 405 -30.22 16.36 -3.23
N PRO A 406 -30.07 15.68 -4.38
CA PRO A 406 -28.76 15.28 -4.86
C PRO A 406 -27.80 16.47 -5.00
N GLN A 407 -28.29 17.70 -5.20
CA GLN A 407 -27.46 18.91 -5.25
C GLN A 407 -26.75 19.23 -3.93
N ASN A 408 -27.14 18.59 -2.82
CA ASN A 408 -26.42 18.69 -1.56
C ASN A 408 -24.97 18.20 -1.69
N ALA A 409 -24.71 17.16 -2.49
CA ALA A 409 -23.37 16.62 -2.70
C ALA A 409 -22.95 16.52 -4.18
N TYR A 410 -23.87 16.65 -5.13
CA TYR A 410 -23.62 16.31 -6.53
C TYR A 410 -23.91 17.45 -7.51
N VAL A 411 -23.38 17.29 -8.72
CA VAL A 411 -23.72 18.05 -9.93
C VAL A 411 -24.18 17.08 -11.01
N THR A 412 -24.98 17.57 -11.96
CA THR A 412 -25.55 16.75 -13.02
C THR A 412 -24.47 16.15 -13.91
N TRP A 413 -24.61 14.86 -14.22
CA TRP A 413 -23.76 14.13 -15.15
C TRP A 413 -24.56 13.63 -16.35
N ASN A 414 -23.92 13.60 -17.52
CA ASN A 414 -24.54 13.11 -18.74
C ASN A 414 -23.49 12.69 -19.79
N THR A 415 -23.95 12.10 -20.88
CA THR A 415 -23.09 11.62 -21.97
C THR A 415 -22.31 12.72 -22.68
N THR A 416 -22.77 13.98 -22.67
CA THR A 416 -22.01 15.10 -23.26
C THR A 416 -20.78 15.41 -22.41
N ALA A 417 -20.96 15.47 -21.08
CA ALA A 417 -19.87 15.63 -20.13
C ALA A 417 -18.89 14.44 -20.19
N ALA A 418 -19.40 13.20 -20.20
CA ALA A 418 -18.60 11.98 -20.35
C ALA A 418 -17.77 12.00 -21.64
N LYS A 419 -18.37 12.32 -22.79
CA LYS A 419 -17.65 12.42 -24.06
C LYS A 419 -16.57 13.49 -24.05
N THR A 420 -16.87 14.65 -23.46
CA THR A 420 -15.91 15.75 -23.34
C THR A 420 -14.68 15.31 -22.55
N TRP A 421 -14.90 14.66 -21.41
CA TRP A 421 -13.83 14.11 -20.59
C TRP A 421 -13.02 13.03 -21.34
N LEU A 422 -13.68 12.00 -21.88
CA LEU A 422 -13.01 10.88 -22.55
C LEU A 422 -12.22 11.30 -23.80
N ALA A 423 -12.76 12.24 -24.58
CA ALA A 423 -12.05 12.80 -25.73
C ALA A 423 -10.78 13.54 -25.30
N GLY A 424 -10.84 14.26 -24.16
CA GLY A 424 -9.75 15.04 -23.59
C GLY A 424 -8.64 14.25 -22.90
N LEU A 425 -8.83 12.95 -22.61
CA LEU A 425 -7.81 12.11 -21.97
C LEU A 425 -6.50 12.10 -22.78
N LYS A 426 -5.37 12.35 -22.12
CA LYS A 426 -4.04 12.19 -22.72
C LYS A 426 -3.68 10.72 -22.83
N ASN A 427 -3.95 9.96 -21.78
CA ASN A 427 -3.66 8.54 -21.68
C ASN A 427 -4.94 7.75 -22.00
N LYS A 428 -4.91 6.98 -23.09
CA LYS A 428 -6.12 6.27 -23.56
C LYS A 428 -6.22 4.89 -22.88
N PRO A 429 -7.36 4.55 -22.25
CA PRO A 429 -7.53 3.23 -21.66
C PRO A 429 -7.70 2.15 -22.73
N LEU A 430 -7.33 0.92 -22.38
CA LEU A 430 -7.63 -0.25 -23.21
C LEU A 430 -9.10 -0.65 -23.06
N LEU A 431 -9.58 -0.65 -21.82
CA LEU A 431 -10.93 -1.05 -21.44
C LEU A 431 -11.63 0.10 -20.71
N VAL A 432 -12.94 0.20 -20.87
CA VAL A 432 -13.79 1.03 -20.00
C VAL A 432 -14.89 0.17 -19.38
N ALA A 433 -15.11 0.34 -18.09
CA ALA A 433 -16.29 -0.18 -17.41
C ALA A 433 -17.39 0.88 -17.43
N ILE A 434 -18.64 0.48 -17.67
CA ILE A 434 -19.78 1.37 -17.48
C ILE A 434 -20.24 1.22 -16.05
N ASP A 435 -19.94 2.24 -15.24
CA ASP A 435 -20.17 2.30 -13.81
C ASP A 435 -19.48 1.17 -13.02
N ASN A 436 -19.98 0.90 -11.81
CA ASN A 436 -19.55 -0.16 -10.92
C ASN A 436 -20.77 -0.65 -10.13
N GLU A 437 -21.12 -1.93 -10.28
CA GLU A 437 -22.22 -2.54 -9.51
C GLU A 437 -23.50 -1.68 -9.56
N ILE A 438 -23.80 -1.16 -10.75
CA ILE A 438 -24.87 -0.15 -10.94
C ILE A 438 -26.23 -0.70 -10.49
N GLU A 439 -26.41 -2.01 -10.54
CA GLU A 439 -27.61 -2.70 -10.11
C GLU A 439 -27.92 -2.51 -8.61
N ILE A 440 -26.90 -2.28 -7.79
CA ILE A 440 -27.05 -1.99 -6.36
C ILE A 440 -26.91 -0.50 -6.01
N ALA A 441 -27.00 0.41 -7.00
CA ALA A 441 -26.97 1.85 -6.76
C ALA A 441 -28.03 2.29 -5.71
N HIS A 442 -29.19 1.64 -5.70
CA HIS A 442 -30.27 1.83 -4.70
C HIS A 442 -29.87 1.57 -3.25
N SER A 443 -28.76 0.87 -3.02
CA SER A 443 -28.20 0.64 -1.70
C SER A 443 -26.92 1.46 -1.50
N THR A 444 -25.91 1.25 -2.34
CA THR A 444 -24.59 1.90 -2.19
C THR A 444 -24.65 3.41 -2.38
N HIS A 445 -25.52 3.87 -3.28
CA HIS A 445 -25.68 5.25 -3.72
C HIS A 445 -27.14 5.73 -3.56
N GLN A 446 -27.78 5.28 -2.46
CA GLN A 446 -29.18 5.57 -2.13
C GLN A 446 -29.53 7.06 -2.00
N ASP A 447 -28.52 7.92 -1.91
CA ASP A 447 -28.64 9.37 -1.88
C ASP A 447 -28.80 10.00 -3.26
N MET A 448 -28.26 9.38 -4.31
CA MET A 448 -28.40 9.85 -5.70
C MET A 448 -29.36 9.01 -6.53
N HIS A 449 -29.51 7.71 -6.23
CA HIS A 449 -30.39 6.79 -6.94
C HIS A 449 -31.00 5.82 -5.94
N PRO A 450 -32.11 6.15 -5.26
CA PRO A 450 -32.72 5.30 -4.24
C PRO A 450 -33.63 4.19 -4.78
N GLN A 451 -33.93 4.18 -6.08
CA GLN A 451 -34.90 3.24 -6.64
C GLN A 451 -34.20 1.95 -7.08
N PRO A 452 -34.75 0.76 -6.81
CA PRO A 452 -34.17 -0.48 -7.30
C PRO A 452 -33.97 -0.45 -8.82
N MET A 453 -32.75 -0.73 -9.27
CA MET A 453 -32.39 -0.79 -10.70
C MET A 453 -33.12 -1.95 -11.38
N SER A 454 -33.83 -1.66 -12.48
CA SER A 454 -34.50 -2.67 -13.31
C SER A 454 -33.62 -3.09 -14.50
N TYR A 455 -34.01 -4.18 -15.17
CA TYR A 455 -33.36 -4.61 -16.42
C TYR A 455 -33.32 -3.51 -17.49
N ASP A 456 -34.46 -2.88 -17.74
CA ASP A 456 -34.58 -1.84 -18.76
C ASP A 456 -33.73 -0.62 -18.44
N GLU A 457 -33.67 -0.22 -17.16
CA GLU A 457 -32.87 0.93 -16.75
C GLU A 457 -31.37 0.63 -16.90
N GLU A 458 -30.92 -0.51 -16.38
CA GLU A 458 -29.51 -0.90 -16.43
C GLU A 458 -29.04 -1.04 -17.87
N LEU A 459 -29.79 -1.76 -18.71
CA LEU A 459 -29.47 -1.92 -20.13
C LEU A 459 -29.41 -0.57 -20.84
N SER A 460 -30.37 0.32 -20.59
CA SER A 460 -30.41 1.65 -21.18
C SER A 460 -29.18 2.48 -20.80
N ARG A 461 -28.81 2.50 -19.52
CA ARG A 461 -27.61 3.21 -19.03
C ARG A 461 -26.33 2.63 -19.62
N VAL A 462 -26.18 1.30 -19.61
CA VAL A 462 -25.03 0.61 -20.20
C VAL A 462 -24.88 0.96 -21.68
N ILE A 463 -25.93 0.81 -22.48
CA ILE A 463 -25.89 1.13 -23.92
C ILE A 463 -25.56 2.61 -24.15
N LYS A 464 -26.21 3.51 -23.42
CA LYS A 464 -26.06 4.96 -23.57
C LYS A 464 -24.62 5.41 -23.31
N PHE A 465 -24.02 4.98 -22.19
CA PHE A 465 -22.65 5.37 -21.86
C PHE A 465 -21.59 4.56 -22.62
N SER A 466 -21.87 3.32 -23.01
CA SER A 466 -21.01 2.55 -23.94
C SER A 466 -20.89 3.24 -25.29
N THR A 467 -22.02 3.72 -25.83
CA THR A 467 -22.07 4.45 -27.10
C THR A 467 -21.26 5.73 -27.01
N ALA A 468 -21.47 6.52 -25.94
CA ALA A 468 -20.69 7.73 -25.67
C ALA A 468 -19.17 7.44 -25.58
N ALA A 469 -18.79 6.36 -24.91
CA ALA A 469 -17.40 5.95 -24.80
C ALA A 469 -16.80 5.58 -26.17
N LYS A 470 -17.52 4.82 -27.00
CA LYS A 470 -17.10 4.45 -28.36
C LYS A 470 -17.01 5.64 -29.31
N GLU A 471 -17.89 6.63 -29.17
CA GLU A 471 -17.82 7.87 -29.94
C GLU A 471 -16.56 8.68 -29.61
N ALA A 472 -16.19 8.76 -28.33
CA ALA A 472 -14.99 9.49 -27.89
C ALA A 472 -13.68 8.70 -28.08
N LEU A 473 -13.74 7.37 -27.95
CA LEU A 473 -12.61 6.45 -28.00
C LEU A 473 -12.95 5.23 -28.89
N PRO A 474 -12.85 5.33 -30.23
CA PRO A 474 -13.35 4.29 -31.15
C PRO A 474 -12.78 2.88 -30.91
N ASN A 475 -11.53 2.79 -30.45
CA ASN A 475 -10.82 1.53 -30.23
C ASN A 475 -10.98 0.97 -28.81
N VAL A 476 -11.61 1.69 -27.87
CA VAL A 476 -11.75 1.21 -26.49
C VAL A 476 -12.65 0.00 -26.44
N GLN A 477 -12.35 -1.01 -25.63
CA GLN A 477 -13.29 -2.10 -25.39
C GLN A 477 -14.17 -1.75 -24.19
N VAL A 478 -15.43 -2.15 -24.25
CA VAL A 478 -16.40 -1.92 -23.17
C VAL A 478 -16.54 -3.20 -22.37
N VAL A 479 -16.45 -3.10 -21.05
CA VAL A 479 -16.79 -4.17 -20.11
C VAL A 479 -18.04 -3.76 -19.32
N ALA A 480 -19.06 -4.60 -19.34
CA ALA A 480 -20.35 -4.37 -18.70
C ALA A 480 -20.99 -5.72 -18.36
N PRO A 481 -21.88 -5.80 -17.35
CA PRO A 481 -22.39 -4.69 -16.54
C PRO A 481 -21.54 -4.34 -15.30
N SER A 482 -20.44 -5.08 -15.04
CA SER A 482 -19.64 -4.94 -13.81
C SER A 482 -20.42 -5.28 -12.52
N THR A 483 -21.19 -6.37 -12.55
CA THR A 483 -22.09 -6.78 -11.47
C THR A 483 -21.35 -7.31 -10.23
N CYS A 484 -21.91 -7.14 -9.02
CA CYS A 484 -21.28 -7.49 -7.75
C CYS A 484 -21.41 -8.96 -7.32
N SER A 485 -22.46 -9.66 -7.78
CA SER A 485 -22.78 -10.97 -7.21
C SER A 485 -23.54 -11.90 -8.16
N TRP A 486 -23.55 -13.18 -7.79
CA TRP A 486 -24.25 -14.24 -8.51
C TRP A 486 -25.74 -13.92 -8.75
N TRP A 487 -26.41 -13.25 -7.81
CA TRP A 487 -27.83 -12.90 -7.95
C TRP A 487 -28.09 -12.08 -9.21
N PHE A 488 -27.24 -11.08 -9.46
CA PHE A 488 -27.40 -10.12 -10.55
C PHE A 488 -27.00 -10.66 -11.93
N TYR A 489 -26.51 -11.90 -12.00
CA TYR A 489 -26.45 -12.61 -13.28
C TYR A 489 -27.85 -13.03 -13.75
N TRP A 490 -28.78 -13.24 -12.82
CA TRP A 490 -30.08 -13.87 -13.09
C TRP A 490 -31.28 -12.95 -12.84
N THR A 491 -31.14 -11.96 -11.95
CA THR A 491 -32.27 -11.17 -11.43
C THR A 491 -31.83 -9.74 -11.08
N SER A 492 -32.66 -8.73 -11.37
CA SER A 492 -32.39 -7.33 -11.01
C SER A 492 -32.64 -7.03 -9.53
N ALA A 493 -32.35 -5.80 -9.11
CA ALA A 493 -32.69 -5.32 -7.77
C ALA A 493 -34.22 -5.22 -7.53
N VAL A 494 -35.02 -5.11 -8.59
CA VAL A 494 -36.49 -5.14 -8.50
C VAL A 494 -36.99 -6.55 -8.11
N GLY A 495 -36.22 -7.59 -8.42
CA GLY A 495 -36.53 -8.98 -8.10
C GLY A 495 -37.40 -9.69 -9.15
N TYR A 496 -37.97 -10.85 -8.78
CA TYR A 496 -38.66 -11.74 -9.73
C TYR A 496 -39.85 -11.15 -10.48
N THR A 497 -40.44 -10.04 -9.99
CA THR A 497 -41.48 -9.33 -10.75
C THR A 497 -40.92 -8.71 -12.03
N ASP A 498 -39.65 -8.30 -12.02
CA ASP A 498 -38.96 -7.79 -13.21
C ASP A 498 -38.65 -8.93 -14.19
N ASN A 499 -38.20 -10.10 -13.70
CA ASN A 499 -38.08 -11.29 -14.54
C ASN A 499 -39.43 -11.63 -15.21
N ALA A 500 -40.52 -11.65 -14.44
CA ALA A 500 -41.86 -11.96 -14.97
C ALA A 500 -42.30 -10.94 -16.04
N ALA A 501 -41.96 -9.66 -15.88
CA ALA A 501 -42.19 -8.63 -16.89
C ALA A 501 -41.36 -8.86 -18.18
N HIS A 502 -40.23 -9.55 -18.06
CA HIS A 502 -39.32 -9.90 -19.15
C HIS A 502 -39.39 -11.38 -19.56
N ASN A 503 -40.60 -11.97 -19.54
CA ASN A 503 -40.85 -13.36 -19.93
C ASN A 503 -40.04 -14.43 -19.16
N ASN A 504 -39.67 -14.13 -17.92
CA ASN A 504 -38.78 -14.91 -17.07
C ASN A 504 -37.39 -15.14 -17.67
N THR A 505 -36.87 -14.14 -18.40
CA THR A 505 -35.51 -14.17 -18.94
C THR A 505 -34.52 -13.78 -17.84
N ASP A 506 -33.40 -14.48 -17.79
CA ASP A 506 -32.26 -14.13 -16.93
C ASP A 506 -31.55 -12.88 -17.48
N PHE A 507 -30.90 -12.10 -16.61
CA PHE A 507 -30.28 -10.84 -17.03
C PHE A 507 -29.10 -11.03 -17.98
N LEU A 508 -28.21 -11.97 -17.66
CA LEU A 508 -27.10 -12.39 -18.51
C LEU A 508 -27.45 -13.74 -19.19
N PRO A 509 -27.12 -13.90 -20.48
CA PRO A 509 -27.49 -15.08 -21.28
C PRO A 509 -26.75 -16.37 -20.92
#